data_AF-A0A9W9GB72-F1
#
_entry.id   AF-A0A9W9GB72-F1
#
_cell.length_a   1.000
_cell.length_b   1.000
_cell.length_c   1.000
_cell.angle_alpha   90.00
_cell.angle_beta   90.00
_cell.angle_gamma   90.00
#
_symmetry.space_group_name_H-M   'P 1'
#
loop_
_entity.id
_entity.type
_entity.pdbx_description
1 polymer ?
#
loop_
_entity_poly.entity_id
_entity_poly.type
_entity_poly.pdbx_seq_one_letter_code
_entity_poly.pdbx_strand_id
1 'polypeptide(L)'
;MSEIEAIVQATHVLSGLSVINIQDLLPYQNKLENTLRILERSLEAIQRRSSQLSGSVKPSLRPYSPTSSPDPQPPFQHGSDEPSPRPSSSSQPSTPRADERNSLVSDESENLGSDARSLLQALGDSKRSKKILDYLSSGSDPINGSQNDWIQEDPRVNDIKFCSTNRSLDAKFRRGLGQRSLAIEYDEWEQKIFNTSRVSELCRDLSAADQHDGHINQFLRENTHRFKDEKSASHGIRHGIRLLVFERTYEHVGVSAILILVYSQFRSVKYKNYLLLKELLQKDHLWGSLASGKSSWFRQCEKQYEDL
;
A
#
# COMPACT_ATOMS: atom_id res chain seq x y z
N MET A 1 -19.82 17.30 -35.89
CA MET A 1 -20.48 17.86 -34.70
C MET A 1 -19.50 18.80 -34.04
N SER A 2 -19.91 20.05 -33.84
CA SER A 2 -19.10 21.03 -33.09
C SER A 2 -19.12 20.67 -31.60
N GLU A 3 -18.04 20.99 -30.87
CA GLU A 3 -17.96 20.75 -29.41
C GLU A 3 -19.14 21.39 -28.65
N ILE A 4 -19.67 22.50 -29.18
CA ILE A 4 -20.84 23.20 -28.64
C ILE A 4 -22.12 22.37 -28.81
N GLU A 5 -22.32 21.70 -29.94
CA GLU A 5 -23.48 20.80 -30.14
C GLU A 5 -23.45 19.62 -29.15
N ALA A 6 -22.26 19.07 -28.89
CA ALA A 6 -22.11 17.98 -27.92
C ALA A 6 -22.47 18.42 -26.49
N ILE A 7 -22.09 19.64 -26.10
CA ILE A 7 -22.42 20.21 -24.79
C ILE A 7 -23.92 20.50 -24.68
N VAL A 8 -24.55 21.08 -25.71
CA VAL A 8 -25.98 21.35 -25.73
C VAL A 8 -26.78 20.05 -25.64
N GLN A 9 -26.37 19.01 -26.38
CA GLN A 9 -27.02 17.71 -26.35
C GLN A 9 -26.86 17.01 -25.00
N ALA A 10 -25.68 17.09 -24.37
CA ALA A 10 -25.46 16.57 -23.03
C ALA A 10 -26.32 17.29 -21.98
N THR A 11 -26.41 18.61 -22.06
CA THR A 11 -27.19 19.42 -21.12
C THR A 11 -28.70 19.13 -21.26
N HIS A 12 -29.17 18.88 -22.49
CA HIS A 12 -30.56 18.51 -22.75
C HIS A 12 -30.91 17.11 -22.23
N VAL A 13 -29.99 16.15 -22.32
CA VAL A 13 -30.18 14.81 -21.74
C VAL A 13 -30.23 14.90 -20.21
N LEU A 14 -29.33 15.67 -19.59
CA LEU A 14 -29.24 15.82 -18.14
C LEU A 14 -30.42 16.58 -17.53
N SER A 15 -30.97 17.59 -18.24
CA SER A 15 -32.11 18.38 -17.75
C SER A 15 -33.45 17.62 -17.77
N GLY A 16 -33.52 16.48 -18.47
CA GLY A 16 -34.68 15.58 -18.46
C GLY A 16 -34.69 14.53 -17.35
N LEU A 17 -33.62 14.40 -16.54
CA LEU A 17 -33.43 13.29 -15.59
C LEU A 17 -34.03 13.53 -14.19
N SER A 18 -35.06 14.38 -14.04
CA SER A 18 -35.51 14.82 -12.70
C SER A 18 -36.10 13.72 -11.81
N VAL A 19 -36.34 12.49 -12.30
CA VAL A 19 -36.71 11.33 -11.49
C VAL A 19 -36.23 10.03 -12.15
N ILE A 20 -34.95 9.68 -12.00
CA ILE A 20 -34.43 8.39 -12.51
C ILE A 20 -33.69 7.67 -11.39
N ASN A 21 -34.03 6.40 -11.20
CA ASN A 21 -33.37 5.54 -10.22
C ASN A 21 -31.94 5.25 -10.72
N ILE A 22 -30.95 5.23 -9.82
CA ILE A 22 -29.53 4.99 -10.15
C ILE A 22 -29.35 3.69 -10.97
N GLN A 23 -30.23 2.71 -10.76
CA GLN A 23 -30.30 1.46 -11.53
C GLN A 23 -30.52 1.68 -13.04
N ASP A 24 -31.32 2.67 -13.43
CA ASP A 24 -31.65 2.95 -14.84
C ASP A 24 -30.51 3.66 -15.58
N LEU A 25 -29.52 4.18 -14.84
CA LEU A 25 -28.37 4.90 -15.39
C LEU A 25 -27.15 4.00 -15.62
N LEU A 26 -27.13 2.79 -15.04
CA LEU A 26 -26.04 1.82 -15.18
C LEU A 26 -25.68 1.49 -16.66
N PRO A 27 -26.65 1.28 -17.58
CA PRO A 27 -26.33 1.01 -18.99
C PRO A 27 -25.67 2.20 -19.70
N TYR A 28 -25.84 3.42 -19.17
CA TYR A 28 -25.36 4.65 -19.78
C TYR A 28 -24.09 5.20 -19.11
N GLN A 29 -23.57 4.52 -18.08
CA GLN A 29 -22.42 4.95 -17.28
C GLN A 29 -21.21 5.36 -18.14
N ASN A 30 -20.77 4.47 -19.05
CA ASN A 30 -19.65 4.76 -19.94
C ASN A 30 -19.88 5.98 -20.83
N LYS A 31 -21.14 6.22 -21.23
CA LYS A 31 -21.50 7.38 -22.08
C LYS A 31 -21.49 8.67 -21.25
N LEU A 32 -21.98 8.62 -20.02
CA LEU A 32 -21.96 9.75 -19.07
C LEU A 32 -20.53 10.11 -18.65
N GLU A 33 -19.69 9.14 -18.33
CA GLU A 33 -18.28 9.36 -18.01
C GLU A 33 -17.50 9.95 -19.19
N ASN A 34 -17.75 9.47 -20.41
CA ASN A 34 -17.12 10.04 -21.59
C ASN A 34 -17.59 11.48 -21.85
N THR A 35 -18.87 11.77 -21.64
CA THR A 35 -19.41 13.13 -21.72
C THR A 35 -18.81 14.05 -20.66
N LEU A 36 -18.63 13.58 -19.43
CA LEU A 36 -17.98 14.33 -18.35
C LEU A 36 -16.52 14.67 -18.71
N ARG A 37 -15.74 13.69 -19.21
CA ARG A 37 -14.36 13.92 -19.67
C ARG A 37 -14.26 14.93 -20.80
N ILE A 38 -15.24 14.94 -21.71
CA ILE A 38 -15.30 15.94 -22.79
C ILE A 38 -15.55 17.33 -22.20
N LEU A 39 -16.50 17.45 -21.26
CA LEU A 39 -16.81 18.72 -20.60
C LEU A 39 -15.60 19.27 -19.83
N GLU A 40 -14.91 18.44 -19.05
CA GLU A 40 -13.71 18.82 -18.28
C GLU A 40 -12.61 19.36 -19.20
N ARG A 41 -12.32 18.65 -20.31
CA ARG A 41 -11.34 19.10 -21.31
C ARG A 41 -11.72 20.42 -21.96
N SER A 42 -13.01 20.61 -22.29
CA SER A 42 -13.50 21.86 -22.85
C SER A 42 -13.38 23.01 -21.85
N LEU A 43 -13.66 22.76 -20.57
CA LEU A 43 -13.53 23.76 -19.50
C LEU A 43 -12.07 24.17 -19.27
N GLU A 44 -11.15 23.21 -19.25
CA GLU A 44 -9.71 23.47 -19.20
C GLU A 44 -9.23 24.29 -20.41
N ALA A 45 -9.73 23.97 -21.61
CA ALA A 45 -9.37 24.71 -22.83
C ALA A 45 -9.85 26.16 -22.79
N ILE A 46 -11.05 26.41 -22.26
CA ILE A 46 -11.60 27.76 -22.05
C ILE A 46 -10.76 28.52 -21.02
N GLN A 47 -10.38 27.89 -19.90
CA GLN A 47 -9.59 28.50 -18.84
C GLN A 47 -8.17 28.85 -19.30
N ARG A 48 -7.54 28.00 -20.12
CA ARG A 48 -6.25 28.28 -20.78
C ARG A 48 -6.35 29.44 -21.76
N ARG A 49 -7.41 29.53 -22.57
CA ARG A 49 -7.63 30.67 -23.48
C ARG A 49 -7.87 31.99 -22.75
N SER A 50 -8.63 31.96 -21.64
CA SER A 50 -8.84 33.13 -20.77
C SER A 50 -7.54 33.65 -20.15
N SER A 51 -6.65 32.73 -19.76
CA SER A 51 -5.33 33.05 -19.20
C SER A 51 -4.39 33.68 -20.25
N GLN A 52 -4.48 33.28 -21.52
CA GLN A 52 -3.68 33.87 -22.60
C GLN A 52 -4.16 35.25 -23.05
N LEU A 53 -5.46 35.53 -22.95
CA LEU A 53 -6.03 36.85 -23.27
C LEU A 53 -5.72 37.92 -22.20
N SER A 54 -5.37 37.49 -20.98
CA SER A 54 -5.05 38.40 -19.87
C SER A 54 -3.55 38.77 -19.77
N GLY A 55 -2.69 38.19 -20.61
CA GLY A 55 -1.22 38.28 -20.49
C GLY A 55 -0.50 39.19 -21.49
N SER A 56 -1.19 39.96 -22.34
CA SER A 56 -0.53 40.73 -23.40
C SER A 56 -0.94 42.19 -23.45
N VAL A 57 -0.36 43.01 -22.57
CA VAL A 57 -0.04 44.42 -22.86
C VAL A 57 1.27 44.78 -22.15
N LYS A 58 2.38 44.84 -22.90
CA LYS A 58 3.39 45.90 -22.74
C LYS A 58 4.27 46.02 -24.00
N PRO A 59 4.64 47.25 -24.41
CA PRO A 59 5.30 47.48 -25.70
C PRO A 59 6.82 47.35 -25.63
N SER A 60 7.36 46.96 -26.78
CA SER A 60 8.76 46.89 -27.21
C SER A 60 9.61 48.13 -26.89
N LEU A 61 10.92 47.93 -26.66
CA LEU A 61 12.01 48.70 -27.28
C LEU A 61 13.35 47.92 -27.16
N ARG A 62 13.87 47.48 -28.30
CA ARG A 62 15.30 47.11 -28.58
C ARG A 62 16.13 48.42 -28.75
N PRO A 63 17.49 48.47 -28.82
CA PRO A 63 18.34 47.57 -29.65
C PRO A 63 19.87 47.37 -29.34
N TYR A 64 20.48 46.50 -30.17
CA TYR A 64 21.89 46.36 -30.63
C TYR A 64 22.90 45.37 -29.96
N SER A 65 23.44 44.50 -30.83
CA SER A 65 24.51 43.46 -30.77
C SER A 65 25.94 44.06 -30.89
N PRO A 66 27.09 43.36 -31.20
CA PRO A 66 27.44 41.93 -31.45
C PRO A 66 28.70 41.47 -30.63
N THR A 67 29.31 40.27 -30.65
CA THR A 67 30.10 39.49 -31.67
C THR A 67 30.84 38.39 -30.82
N SER A 68 31.02 37.10 -31.13
CA SER A 68 31.94 36.44 -32.08
C SER A 68 32.04 34.94 -31.73
N SER A 69 32.09 34.06 -32.75
CA SER A 69 32.52 32.63 -32.72
C SER A 69 34.08 32.53 -32.72
N PRO A 70 34.80 31.36 -32.79
CA PRO A 70 34.38 29.96 -33.10
C PRO A 70 35.08 28.79 -32.33
N ASP A 71 34.60 27.57 -32.64
CA ASP A 71 35.11 26.15 -32.56
C ASP A 71 36.64 25.87 -32.39
N PRO A 72 37.18 24.63 -32.14
CA PRO A 72 36.63 23.28 -32.48
C PRO A 72 36.94 22.03 -31.56
N GLN A 73 36.11 20.99 -31.70
CA GLN A 73 36.34 19.52 -31.81
C GLN A 73 37.29 18.63 -30.91
N PRO A 74 37.06 17.28 -30.90
CA PRO A 74 37.50 16.29 -29.89
C PRO A 74 38.73 15.45 -30.33
N PRO A 75 39.09 14.34 -29.63
CA PRO A 75 38.85 13.03 -30.26
C PRO A 75 38.57 11.80 -29.34
N PHE A 76 37.98 10.82 -30.03
CA PHE A 76 37.78 9.39 -29.80
C PHE A 76 38.96 8.58 -29.18
N GLN A 77 38.64 7.42 -28.57
CA GLN A 77 39.05 6.04 -28.98
C GLN A 77 38.98 5.06 -27.78
N HIS A 78 38.10 4.05 -27.84
CA HIS A 78 38.35 2.62 -28.19
C HIS A 78 38.92 1.76 -27.04
N GLY A 79 38.31 0.58 -26.85
CA GLY A 79 38.89 -0.51 -26.06
C GLY A 79 37.87 -1.53 -25.55
N SER A 80 37.34 -2.36 -26.46
CA SER A 80 36.78 -3.67 -26.13
C SER A 80 37.92 -4.61 -25.71
N ASP A 81 37.70 -5.51 -24.75
CA ASP A 81 38.07 -6.93 -24.87
C ASP A 81 37.62 -7.75 -23.63
N GLU A 82 36.94 -8.86 -23.95
CA GLU A 82 36.57 -10.05 -23.17
C GLU A 82 37.81 -11.00 -23.05
N PRO A 83 37.74 -12.30 -22.66
CA PRO A 83 37.02 -13.01 -21.58
C PRO A 83 37.93 -13.93 -20.68
N SER A 84 37.31 -14.48 -19.62
CA SER A 84 37.53 -15.85 -19.04
C SER A 84 38.82 -16.16 -18.22
N PRO A 85 38.91 -17.29 -17.46
CA PRO A 85 37.89 -18.23 -16.94
C PRO A 85 38.04 -18.61 -15.44
N ARG A 86 37.03 -19.36 -14.95
CA ARG A 86 36.98 -20.25 -13.77
C ARG A 86 38.18 -21.22 -13.65
N PRO A 87 38.37 -21.84 -12.46
CA PRO A 87 37.97 -23.24 -12.37
C PRO A 87 37.22 -23.63 -11.07
N SER A 88 36.47 -24.70 -11.24
CA SER A 88 35.66 -25.46 -10.29
C SER A 88 36.50 -26.39 -9.40
N SER A 89 35.83 -27.04 -8.44
CA SER A 89 36.12 -28.34 -7.75
C SER A 89 36.02 -28.16 -6.23
N SER A 90 35.49 -29.07 -5.41
CA SER A 90 34.95 -30.41 -5.60
C SER A 90 34.06 -30.75 -4.40
N SER A 91 33.29 -31.81 -4.55
CA SER A 91 32.27 -32.31 -3.63
C SER A 91 32.81 -33.36 -2.64
N GLN A 92 32.14 -33.44 -1.47
CA GLN A 92 31.83 -34.66 -0.67
C GLN A 92 32.96 -35.40 0.09
N PRO A 93 32.66 -36.41 0.94
CA PRO A 93 31.73 -36.50 2.08
C PRO A 93 32.36 -37.23 3.32
N SER A 94 31.64 -37.37 4.45
CA SER A 94 31.49 -38.60 5.31
C SER A 94 31.26 -38.31 6.81
N THR A 95 30.01 -38.57 7.25
CA THR A 95 29.48 -39.40 8.38
C THR A 95 30.34 -39.77 9.62
N PRO A 96 29.80 -40.51 10.63
CA PRO A 96 29.11 -39.98 11.81
C PRO A 96 29.78 -40.39 13.13
N ARG A 97 29.59 -39.64 14.23
CA ARG A 97 29.86 -40.16 15.58
C ARG A 97 28.71 -39.83 16.53
N ALA A 98 28.25 -40.89 17.17
CA ALA A 98 27.34 -40.92 18.30
C ALA A 98 28.06 -40.45 19.58
N ASP A 99 27.26 -40.31 20.64
CA ASP A 99 27.59 -39.85 22.01
C ASP A 99 27.59 -38.30 22.07
N GLU A 100 26.74 -37.60 22.82
CA GLU A 100 26.24 -37.81 24.19
C GLU A 100 24.89 -37.12 24.43
N ARG A 101 24.06 -37.78 25.25
CA ARG A 101 22.89 -37.19 25.92
C ARG A 101 23.33 -36.13 26.93
N ASN A 102 23.01 -34.87 26.68
CA ASN A 102 22.54 -33.85 27.65
C ASN A 102 22.82 -32.44 27.11
N SER A 103 21.87 -31.90 26.33
CA SER A 103 21.67 -30.45 26.23
C SER A 103 20.36 -30.20 25.49
N LEU A 104 19.25 -30.12 26.20
CA LEU A 104 17.94 -29.87 25.59
C LEU A 104 17.16 -28.76 26.31
N VAL A 105 17.87 -27.88 27.04
CA VAL A 105 17.23 -26.82 27.84
C VAL A 105 17.87 -25.43 27.63
N SER A 106 18.81 -25.25 26.70
CA SER A 106 19.52 -23.96 26.55
C SER A 106 19.24 -23.18 25.25
N ASP A 107 18.60 -23.78 24.23
CA ASP A 107 18.45 -23.13 22.92
C ASP A 107 17.17 -22.29 22.75
N GLU A 108 16.11 -22.53 23.53
CA GLU A 108 14.86 -21.76 23.40
C GLU A 108 14.96 -20.36 24.01
N SER A 109 15.84 -20.16 25.00
CA SER A 109 15.99 -18.88 25.69
C SER A 109 16.78 -17.86 24.87
N GLU A 110 17.76 -18.29 24.07
CA GLU A 110 18.59 -17.37 23.27
C GLU A 110 17.92 -16.95 21.95
N ASN A 111 16.97 -17.75 21.45
CA ASN A 111 16.25 -17.48 20.21
C ASN A 111 14.89 -16.78 20.42
N LEU A 112 14.51 -16.50 21.68
CA LEU A 112 13.28 -15.78 21.99
C LEU A 112 13.36 -14.33 21.48
N GLY A 113 12.48 -13.98 20.55
CA GLY A 113 12.38 -12.62 20.02
C GLY A 113 13.40 -12.25 18.93
N SER A 114 14.11 -13.21 18.34
CA SER A 114 15.03 -12.96 17.24
C SER A 114 14.33 -12.32 16.03
N ASP A 115 13.07 -12.68 15.78
CA ASP A 115 12.19 -12.10 14.76
C ASP A 115 11.81 -10.63 15.04
N ALA A 116 11.44 -10.29 16.28
CA ALA A 116 11.13 -8.92 16.70
C ALA A 116 12.37 -8.03 16.59
N ARG A 117 13.54 -8.52 17.02
CA ARG A 117 14.82 -7.82 16.86
C ARG A 117 15.21 -7.67 15.40
N SER A 118 14.98 -8.68 14.56
CA SER A 118 15.23 -8.62 13.13
C SER A 118 14.38 -7.53 12.46
N LEU A 119 13.12 -7.38 12.87
CA LEU A 119 12.28 -6.28 12.41
C LEU A 119 12.84 -4.92 12.81
N LEU A 120 13.23 -4.75 14.09
CA LEU A 120 13.80 -3.48 14.55
C LEU A 120 15.12 -3.17 13.82
N GLN A 121 15.98 -4.15 13.60
CA GLN A 121 17.20 -3.99 12.81
C GLN A 121 16.89 -3.57 11.36
N ALA A 122 15.85 -4.15 10.76
CA ALA A 122 15.36 -3.76 9.45
C ALA A 122 14.83 -2.32 9.42
N LEU A 123 14.20 -1.85 10.50
CA LEU A 123 13.83 -0.44 10.66
C LEU A 123 15.05 0.45 10.91
N GLY A 124 16.12 -0.04 11.55
CA GLY A 124 17.36 0.68 11.80
C GLY A 124 18.26 0.86 10.57
N ASP A 125 18.02 0.14 9.47
CA ASP A 125 18.75 0.32 8.21
C ASP A 125 18.57 1.75 7.68
N SER A 126 19.66 2.51 7.57
CA SER A 126 19.63 3.96 7.31
C SER A 126 18.95 4.36 6.01
N LYS A 127 19.04 3.52 4.97
CA LYS A 127 18.37 3.78 3.68
C LYS A 127 16.88 3.53 3.79
N ARG A 128 16.47 2.44 4.44
CA ARG A 128 15.06 2.09 4.62
C ARG A 128 14.38 3.05 5.58
N SER A 129 15.01 3.36 6.71
CA SER A 129 14.48 4.28 7.72
C SER A 129 14.19 5.64 7.10
N LYS A 130 15.17 6.22 6.41
CA LYS A 130 15.02 7.49 5.70
C LYS A 130 13.86 7.44 4.70
N LYS A 131 13.79 6.40 3.88
CA LYS A 131 12.70 6.24 2.90
C LYS A 131 11.31 6.17 3.54
N ILE A 132 11.17 5.52 4.69
CA ILE A 132 9.91 5.44 5.45
C ILE A 132 9.57 6.81 6.04
N LEU A 133 10.54 7.47 6.67
CA LEU A 133 10.35 8.79 7.27
C LEU A 133 9.95 9.83 6.23
N ASP A 134 10.66 9.87 5.10
CA ASP A 134 10.38 10.78 3.99
C ASP A 134 8.94 10.57 3.48
N TYR A 135 8.55 9.31 3.28
CA TYR A 135 7.20 8.95 2.84
C TYR A 135 6.09 9.34 3.83
N LEU A 136 6.31 9.08 5.12
CA LEU A 136 5.32 9.42 6.13
C LEU A 136 5.29 10.94 6.38
N SER A 137 6.33 11.68 6.00
CA SER A 137 6.44 13.14 6.18
C SER A 137 6.01 13.93 4.95
N SER A 138 5.99 13.34 3.75
CA SER A 138 5.75 14.04 2.48
C SER A 138 4.34 14.62 2.33
N GLY A 139 3.39 14.24 3.20
CA GLY A 139 1.99 14.69 3.09
C GLY A 139 1.30 14.25 1.80
N SER A 140 1.93 13.36 1.04
CA SER A 140 1.37 12.77 -0.18
C SER A 140 0.15 11.94 0.18
N ASP A 141 -0.95 12.16 -0.51
CA ASP A 141 -2.16 11.36 -0.37
C ASP A 141 -1.97 10.01 -1.08
N PRO A 142 -1.78 8.90 -0.34
CA PRO A 142 -1.49 7.60 -0.92
C PRO A 142 -2.72 6.99 -1.61
N ILE A 143 -3.90 7.60 -1.44
CA ILE A 143 -5.19 7.10 -1.88
C ILE A 143 -5.53 7.54 -3.31
N ASN A 144 -4.96 8.66 -3.80
CA ASN A 144 -5.24 9.27 -5.11
C ASN A 144 -4.66 8.53 -6.34
N GLY A 145 -4.46 7.22 -6.28
CA GLY A 145 -3.83 6.43 -7.36
C GLY A 145 -4.81 5.60 -8.19
N SER A 146 -5.11 6.04 -9.43
CA SER A 146 -5.72 5.26 -10.53
C SER A 146 -6.84 4.28 -10.14
N GLN A 147 -8.06 4.80 -10.08
CA GLN A 147 -9.33 4.16 -9.69
C GLN A 147 -9.95 3.24 -10.78
N ASN A 148 -9.15 2.68 -11.70
CA ASN A 148 -9.66 2.30 -13.03
C ASN A 148 -10.03 0.83 -13.27
N ASP A 149 -9.99 -0.09 -12.30
CA ASP A 149 -10.25 -1.53 -12.59
C ASP A 149 -11.15 -2.26 -11.56
N TRP A 150 -12.00 -1.55 -10.80
CA TRP A 150 -12.81 -2.17 -9.72
C TRP A 150 -14.13 -2.81 -10.16
N ILE A 151 -14.41 -2.87 -11.47
CA ILE A 151 -15.73 -3.22 -11.99
C ILE A 151 -16.11 -4.69 -11.70
N GLN A 152 -15.16 -5.53 -11.30
CA GLN A 152 -15.35 -6.98 -11.23
C GLN A 152 -14.85 -7.63 -9.93
N GLU A 153 -14.27 -6.90 -8.99
CA GLU A 153 -13.66 -7.46 -7.77
C GLU A 153 -13.68 -6.41 -6.67
N ASP A 154 -13.71 -6.84 -5.41
CA ASP A 154 -13.58 -5.93 -4.27
C ASP A 154 -12.30 -5.06 -4.40
N PRO A 155 -12.40 -3.71 -4.32
CA PRO A 155 -11.26 -2.80 -4.45
C PRO A 155 -10.07 -3.16 -3.56
N ARG A 156 -10.35 -3.63 -2.35
CA ARG A 156 -9.33 -3.99 -1.35
C ARG A 156 -8.56 -5.22 -1.78
N VAL A 157 -9.25 -6.19 -2.40
CA VAL A 157 -8.65 -7.38 -2.99
C VAL A 157 -7.78 -7.00 -4.20
N ASN A 158 -8.23 -6.04 -5.02
CA ASN A 158 -7.44 -5.52 -6.13
C ASN A 158 -6.14 -4.86 -5.66
N ASP A 159 -6.17 -4.01 -4.63
CA ASP A 159 -4.96 -3.39 -4.07
C ASP A 159 -4.00 -4.43 -3.48
N ILE A 160 -4.54 -5.46 -2.82
CA ILE A 160 -3.76 -6.58 -2.31
C ILE A 160 -2.98 -7.29 -3.42
N LYS A 161 -3.65 -7.52 -4.55
CA LYS A 161 -3.04 -8.15 -5.74
C LYS A 161 -2.06 -7.22 -6.42
N PHE A 162 -2.42 -5.95 -6.61
CA PHE A 162 -1.63 -4.98 -7.35
C PHE A 162 -0.24 -4.76 -6.73
N CYS A 163 -0.12 -4.79 -5.40
CA CYS A 163 1.18 -4.66 -4.76
C CYS A 163 2.13 -5.88 -4.96
N SER A 164 1.64 -7.00 -5.49
CA SER A 164 2.51 -8.10 -5.91
C SER A 164 3.36 -7.73 -7.13
N THR A 165 2.80 -6.93 -8.04
CA THR A 165 3.45 -6.47 -9.28
C THR A 165 4.05 -5.07 -9.14
N ASN A 166 3.45 -4.18 -8.34
CA ASN A 166 3.96 -2.84 -8.04
C ASN A 166 4.53 -2.74 -6.62
N ARG A 167 5.83 -2.41 -6.51
CA ARG A 167 6.55 -2.33 -5.24
C ARG A 167 6.69 -0.90 -4.70
N SER A 168 5.96 0.08 -5.24
CA SER A 168 5.94 1.45 -4.73
C SER A 168 5.44 1.51 -3.28
N LEU A 169 5.77 2.60 -2.58
CA LEU A 169 5.31 2.78 -1.20
C LEU A 169 3.79 2.97 -1.14
N ASP A 170 3.19 3.71 -2.10
CA ASP A 170 1.74 3.87 -2.19
C ASP A 170 1.03 2.55 -2.44
N ALA A 171 1.55 1.70 -3.32
CA ALA A 171 0.97 0.37 -3.56
C ALA A 171 1.05 -0.50 -2.30
N LYS A 172 2.16 -0.43 -1.55
CA LYS A 172 2.29 -1.12 -0.25
C LYS A 172 1.32 -0.57 0.77
N PHE A 173 1.18 0.75 0.82
CA PHE A 173 0.33 1.45 1.78
C PHE A 173 -1.14 1.11 1.56
N ARG A 174 -1.63 1.26 0.31
CA ARG A 174 -2.98 0.86 -0.08
C ARG A 174 -3.27 -0.62 0.14
N ARG A 175 -2.34 -1.51 -0.21
CA ARG A 175 -2.47 -2.94 0.17
C ARG A 175 -2.69 -3.08 1.67
N GLY A 176 -1.91 -2.39 2.49
CA GLY A 176 -2.01 -2.46 3.95
C GLY A 176 -3.36 -1.96 4.46
N LEU A 177 -3.89 -0.89 3.88
CA LEU A 177 -5.24 -0.39 4.17
C LEU A 177 -6.31 -1.41 3.75
N GLY A 178 -6.22 -1.96 2.54
CA GLY A 178 -7.13 -3.03 2.08
C GLY A 178 -7.10 -4.28 2.96
N GLN A 179 -5.91 -4.69 3.42
CA GLN A 179 -5.75 -5.78 4.39
C GLN A 179 -6.44 -5.47 5.71
N ARG A 180 -6.19 -4.27 6.27
CA ARG A 180 -6.74 -3.83 7.55
C ARG A 180 -8.26 -3.70 7.48
N SER A 181 -8.78 -3.05 6.45
CA SER A 181 -10.21 -2.89 6.17
C SER A 181 -10.94 -4.23 6.11
N LEU A 182 -10.45 -5.16 5.27
CA LEU A 182 -11.05 -6.50 5.17
C LEU A 182 -11.02 -7.25 6.50
N ALA A 183 -9.96 -7.08 7.29
CA ALA A 183 -9.87 -7.71 8.60
C ALA A 183 -10.80 -7.07 9.64
N ILE A 184 -11.08 -5.77 9.57
CA ILE A 184 -12.08 -5.12 10.43
C ILE A 184 -13.47 -5.66 10.11
N GLU A 185 -13.84 -5.67 8.83
CA GLU A 185 -15.14 -6.21 8.40
C GLU A 185 -15.30 -7.68 8.81
N TYR A 186 -14.25 -8.48 8.64
CA TYR A 186 -14.22 -9.86 9.11
C TYR A 186 -14.35 -9.97 10.64
N ASP A 187 -13.62 -9.16 11.40
CA ASP A 187 -13.65 -9.14 12.88
C ASP A 187 -15.06 -8.80 13.39
N GLU A 188 -15.72 -7.83 12.77
CA GLU A 188 -17.11 -7.43 13.08
C GLU A 188 -18.12 -8.53 12.73
N TRP A 189 -17.98 -9.14 11.55
CA TRP A 189 -18.81 -10.28 11.16
C TRP A 189 -18.64 -11.46 12.14
N GLU A 190 -17.40 -11.82 12.49
CA GLU A 190 -17.12 -12.96 13.36
C GLU A 190 -17.69 -12.72 14.77
N GLN A 191 -17.51 -11.50 15.32
CA GLN A 191 -18.13 -11.10 16.59
C GLN A 191 -19.65 -11.21 16.56
N LYS A 192 -20.29 -10.78 15.47
CA LYS A 192 -21.74 -10.83 15.33
C LYS A 192 -22.29 -12.26 15.29
N ILE A 193 -21.57 -13.18 14.63
CA ILE A 193 -22.04 -14.56 14.43
C ILE A 193 -21.68 -15.48 15.60
N PHE A 194 -20.48 -15.35 16.16
CA PHE A 194 -19.93 -16.27 17.16
C PHE A 194 -19.77 -15.67 18.55
N ASN A 195 -20.14 -14.39 18.73
CA ASN A 195 -20.00 -13.64 19.98
C ASN A 195 -18.54 -13.54 20.49
N THR A 196 -17.59 -13.79 19.59
CA THR A 196 -16.14 -13.69 19.80
C THR A 196 -15.46 -13.51 18.44
N SER A 197 -14.18 -13.18 18.44
CA SER A 197 -13.40 -13.12 17.21
C SER A 197 -11.96 -13.50 17.40
N ARG A 198 -11.33 -13.90 16.30
CA ARG A 198 -9.93 -14.30 16.26
C ARG A 198 -9.01 -13.18 16.72
N VAL A 199 -9.31 -11.93 16.38
CA VAL A 199 -8.52 -10.78 16.86
C VAL A 199 -8.61 -10.69 18.38
N SER A 200 -9.81 -10.84 18.94
CA SER A 200 -10.06 -10.76 20.39
C SER A 200 -9.42 -11.92 21.16
N GLU A 201 -9.49 -13.14 20.62
CA GLU A 201 -8.82 -14.32 21.16
C GLU A 201 -7.30 -14.15 21.20
N LEU A 202 -6.70 -13.71 20.09
CA LEU A 202 -5.26 -13.50 19.98
C LEU A 202 -4.77 -12.36 20.89
N CYS A 203 -5.59 -11.34 21.11
CA CYS A 203 -5.26 -10.28 22.07
C CYS A 203 -5.28 -10.78 23.52
N ARG A 204 -6.12 -11.77 23.83
CA ARG A 204 -6.19 -12.39 25.16
C ARG A 204 -5.06 -13.39 25.39
N ASP A 205 -4.72 -14.17 24.36
CA ASP A 205 -3.63 -15.14 24.40
C ASP A 205 -2.86 -15.15 23.07
N LEU A 206 -1.72 -14.45 23.05
CA LEU A 206 -0.82 -14.38 21.90
C LEU A 206 -0.15 -15.73 21.58
N SER A 207 -0.19 -16.70 22.49
CA SER A 207 0.34 -18.06 22.29
C SER A 207 -0.66 -18.99 21.61
N ALA A 208 -1.96 -18.64 21.58
CA ALA A 208 -3.01 -19.43 20.94
C ALA A 208 -3.02 -19.32 19.40
N ALA A 209 -2.01 -18.68 18.81
CA ALA A 209 -1.92 -18.43 17.37
C ALA A 209 -1.94 -19.70 16.51
N ASP A 210 -1.39 -20.80 17.01
CA ASP A 210 -1.24 -22.05 16.26
C ASP A 210 -2.50 -22.95 16.27
N GLN A 211 -3.60 -22.51 16.92
CA GLN A 211 -4.73 -23.39 17.21
C GLN A 211 -5.82 -23.45 16.12
N HIS A 212 -6.02 -22.40 15.31
CA HIS A 212 -6.92 -22.43 14.14
C HIS A 212 -6.84 -21.15 13.28
N ASP A 213 -7.24 -21.27 12.02
CA ASP A 213 -7.37 -20.19 11.03
C ASP A 213 -8.68 -19.36 11.16
N GLY A 214 -9.43 -19.57 12.24
CA GLY A 214 -10.74 -18.92 12.46
C GLY A 214 -11.82 -19.34 11.46
N HIS A 215 -12.79 -18.45 11.24
CA HIS A 215 -13.93 -18.63 10.35
C HIS A 215 -13.78 -17.93 8.99
N ILE A 216 -12.54 -17.61 8.55
CA ILE A 216 -12.26 -16.90 7.28
C ILE A 216 -12.93 -17.59 6.07
N ASN A 217 -12.80 -18.91 5.95
CA ASN A 217 -13.39 -19.63 4.82
C ASN A 217 -14.93 -19.56 4.81
N GLN A 218 -15.56 -19.46 5.98
CA GLN A 218 -17.00 -19.28 6.07
C GLN A 218 -17.40 -17.87 5.66
N PHE A 219 -16.71 -16.85 6.14
CA PHE A 219 -16.92 -15.46 5.73
C PHE A 219 -16.84 -15.28 4.21
N LEU A 220 -15.83 -15.88 3.57
CA LEU A 220 -15.66 -15.79 2.12
C LEU A 220 -16.80 -16.49 1.36
N ARG A 221 -17.25 -17.67 1.83
CA ARG A 221 -18.40 -18.37 1.23
C ARG A 221 -19.72 -17.62 1.34
N GLU A 222 -19.91 -16.86 2.42
CA GLU A 222 -21.09 -15.99 2.59
C GLU A 222 -21.02 -14.73 1.70
N ASN A 223 -19.83 -14.39 1.18
CA ASN A 223 -19.55 -13.19 0.38
C ASN A 223 -19.00 -13.51 -1.03
N THR A 224 -19.36 -14.64 -1.62
CA THR A 224 -18.83 -15.11 -2.94
C THR A 224 -19.10 -14.14 -4.10
N HIS A 225 -20.16 -13.35 -4.00
CA HIS A 225 -20.49 -12.32 -5.01
C HIS A 225 -19.52 -11.14 -5.00
N ARG A 226 -18.79 -10.92 -3.89
CA ARG A 226 -17.84 -9.81 -3.71
C ARG A 226 -16.39 -10.22 -3.97
N PHE A 227 -16.03 -11.44 -3.57
CA PHE A 227 -14.65 -11.93 -3.61
C PHE A 227 -14.49 -12.99 -4.72
N LYS A 228 -14.11 -12.56 -5.92
CA LYS A 228 -13.82 -13.52 -7.00
C LYS A 228 -12.49 -14.23 -6.76
N ASP A 229 -11.50 -13.51 -6.24
CA ASP A 229 -10.23 -14.04 -5.78
C ASP A 229 -10.24 -14.28 -4.27
N GLU A 230 -10.93 -15.34 -3.86
CA GLU A 230 -11.02 -15.78 -2.46
C GLU A 230 -9.64 -15.99 -1.82
N LYS A 231 -8.64 -16.40 -2.61
CA LYS A 231 -7.28 -16.63 -2.11
C LYS A 231 -6.65 -15.32 -1.67
N SER A 232 -6.73 -14.29 -2.51
CA SER A 232 -6.20 -12.96 -2.19
C SER A 232 -6.96 -12.33 -1.02
N ALA A 233 -8.30 -12.46 -0.99
CA ALA A 233 -9.12 -12.01 0.13
C ALA A 233 -8.73 -12.72 1.46
N SER A 234 -8.61 -14.05 1.44
CA SER A 234 -8.18 -14.85 2.59
C SER A 234 -6.80 -14.44 3.13
N HIS A 235 -5.83 -14.23 2.24
CA HIS A 235 -4.51 -13.72 2.64
C HIS A 235 -4.61 -12.29 3.19
N GLY A 236 -5.46 -11.46 2.56
CA GLY A 236 -5.77 -10.11 3.01
C GLY A 236 -6.22 -10.07 4.46
N ILE A 237 -7.25 -10.85 4.78
CA ILE A 237 -7.84 -10.97 6.12
C ILE A 237 -6.80 -11.48 7.11
N ARG A 238 -6.09 -12.59 6.82
CA ARG A 238 -5.04 -13.10 7.73
C ARG A 238 -3.96 -12.06 8.03
N HIS A 239 -3.60 -11.26 7.02
CA HIS A 239 -2.60 -10.21 7.17
C HIS A 239 -3.12 -8.98 7.93
N GLY A 240 -4.36 -8.59 7.69
CA GLY A 240 -5.00 -7.53 8.45
C GLY A 240 -5.21 -7.90 9.91
N ILE A 241 -5.62 -9.14 10.23
CA ILE A 241 -5.74 -9.63 11.61
C ILE A 241 -4.43 -9.42 12.37
N ARG A 242 -3.28 -9.72 11.74
CA ARG A 242 -1.96 -9.51 12.36
C ARG A 242 -1.71 -8.04 12.70
N LEU A 243 -2.09 -7.12 11.81
CA LEU A 243 -2.01 -5.68 12.06
C LEU A 243 -2.92 -5.29 13.23
N LEU A 244 -4.19 -5.68 13.20
CA LEU A 244 -5.17 -5.35 14.24
C LEU A 244 -4.77 -5.87 15.63
N VAL A 245 -4.27 -7.10 15.72
CA VAL A 245 -3.78 -7.67 16.99
C VAL A 245 -2.60 -6.86 17.51
N PHE A 246 -1.66 -6.50 16.63
CA PHE A 246 -0.51 -5.71 17.05
C PHE A 246 -0.88 -4.27 17.41
N GLU A 247 -1.81 -3.64 16.70
CA GLU A 247 -2.34 -2.32 17.06
C GLU A 247 -2.98 -2.32 18.45
N ARG A 248 -3.80 -3.33 18.77
CA ARG A 248 -4.39 -3.49 20.11
C ARG A 248 -3.31 -3.73 21.17
N THR A 249 -2.28 -4.51 20.84
CA THR A 249 -1.13 -4.74 21.73
C THR A 249 -0.33 -3.45 21.96
N TYR A 250 -0.12 -2.67 20.90
CA TYR A 250 0.71 -1.46 20.89
C TYR A 250 0.00 -0.21 21.41
N GLU A 251 -1.34 -0.20 21.41
CA GLU A 251 -2.23 0.88 21.87
C GLU A 251 -2.23 2.16 21.00
N HIS A 252 -1.52 2.16 19.88
CA HIS A 252 -1.55 3.24 18.90
C HIS A 252 -1.71 2.70 17.48
N VAL A 253 -2.79 3.10 16.81
CA VAL A 253 -3.08 2.67 15.43
C VAL A 253 -2.03 3.14 14.43
N GLY A 254 -1.36 4.27 14.69
CA GLY A 254 -0.33 4.80 13.80
C GLY A 254 0.91 3.90 13.67
N VAL A 255 1.06 2.87 14.51
CA VAL A 255 2.10 1.85 14.32
C VAL A 255 1.91 1.10 13.00
N SER A 256 0.67 0.91 12.53
CA SER A 256 0.38 0.27 11.25
C SER A 256 0.87 1.08 10.06
N ALA A 257 0.92 2.41 10.16
CA ALA A 257 1.52 3.26 9.13
C ALA A 257 2.98 2.87 8.84
N ILE A 258 3.71 2.46 9.88
CA ILE A 258 5.11 2.03 9.80
C ILE A 258 5.16 0.57 9.31
N LEU A 259 4.41 -0.32 9.97
CA LEU A 259 4.49 -1.76 9.73
C LEU A 259 4.04 -2.17 8.34
N ILE A 260 3.08 -1.46 7.74
CA ILE A 260 2.64 -1.72 6.37
C ILE A 260 3.80 -1.57 5.36
N LEU A 261 4.70 -0.61 5.58
CA LEU A 261 5.84 -0.35 4.69
C LEU A 261 6.95 -1.41 4.82
N VAL A 262 7.02 -2.08 5.97
CA VAL A 262 7.94 -3.19 6.28
C VAL A 262 7.21 -4.52 6.51
N TYR A 263 6.05 -4.68 5.88
CA TYR A 263 5.14 -5.78 6.20
C TYR A 263 5.76 -7.18 6.01
N SER A 264 6.70 -7.33 5.07
CA SER A 264 7.38 -8.61 4.84
C SER A 264 8.29 -9.04 5.99
N GLN A 265 8.78 -8.09 6.81
CA GLN A 265 9.48 -8.37 8.06
C GLN A 265 8.47 -8.59 9.18
N PHE A 266 7.44 -7.74 9.27
CA PHE A 266 6.39 -7.84 10.28
C PHE A 266 5.62 -9.17 10.24
N ARG A 267 5.32 -9.69 9.05
CA ARG A 267 4.64 -10.98 8.91
C ARG A 267 5.43 -12.16 9.50
N SER A 268 6.75 -12.01 9.66
CA SER A 268 7.63 -13.05 10.20
C SER A 268 7.70 -13.04 11.72
N VAL A 269 7.20 -12.00 12.39
CA VAL A 269 7.20 -11.89 13.84
C VAL A 269 6.10 -12.77 14.43
N LYS A 270 6.43 -13.74 15.27
CA LYS A 270 5.42 -14.59 15.91
C LYS A 270 4.56 -13.78 16.88
N TYR A 271 3.28 -14.11 16.99
CA TYR A 271 2.34 -13.41 17.90
C TYR A 271 2.85 -13.36 19.34
N LYS A 272 3.41 -14.47 19.84
CA LYS A 272 4.04 -14.53 21.19
C LYS A 272 5.12 -13.48 21.43
N ASN A 273 5.74 -12.95 20.38
CA ASN A 273 6.79 -11.94 20.45
C ASN A 273 6.26 -10.50 20.26
N TYR A 274 4.95 -10.29 20.15
CA TYR A 274 4.36 -8.96 19.96
C TYR A 274 4.57 -8.04 21.17
N LEU A 275 4.51 -8.56 22.40
CA LEU A 275 4.81 -7.75 23.59
C LEU A 275 6.25 -7.26 23.60
N LEU A 276 7.21 -8.13 23.27
CA LEU A 276 8.61 -7.73 23.13
C LEU A 276 8.80 -6.71 21.99
N LEU A 277 8.13 -6.92 20.84
CA LEU A 277 8.20 -5.98 19.73
C LEU A 277 7.64 -4.59 20.13
N LYS A 278 6.54 -4.54 20.89
CA LYS A 278 6.01 -3.30 21.47
C LYS A 278 7.07 -2.59 22.30
N GLU A 279 7.67 -3.29 23.27
CA GLU A 279 8.70 -2.70 24.14
C GLU A 279 9.89 -2.18 23.35
N LEU A 280 10.35 -2.93 22.35
CA LEU A 280 11.47 -2.53 21.49
C LEU A 280 11.16 -1.26 20.69
N LEU A 281 9.98 -1.19 20.08
CA LEU A 281 9.54 0.00 19.34
C LEU A 281 9.28 1.21 20.23
N GLN A 282 8.80 1.01 21.47
CA GLN A 282 8.59 2.10 22.43
C GLN A 282 9.91 2.64 23.01
N LYS A 283 10.91 1.76 23.22
CA LYS A 283 12.26 2.18 23.65
C LYS A 283 13.00 2.95 22.56
N ASP A 284 12.72 2.67 21.29
CA ASP A 284 13.23 3.46 20.18
C ASP A 284 12.42 4.76 20.04
N HIS A 285 13.00 5.87 20.49
CA HIS A 285 12.33 7.19 20.50
C HIS A 285 11.83 7.62 19.11
N LEU A 286 12.55 7.28 18.04
CA LEU A 286 12.15 7.66 16.68
C LEU A 286 10.86 6.95 16.27
N TRP A 287 10.84 5.61 16.38
CA TRP A 287 9.68 4.83 15.93
C TRP A 287 8.50 4.94 16.88
N GLY A 288 8.74 5.01 18.19
CA GLY A 288 7.71 5.22 19.19
C GLY A 288 6.96 6.53 18.99
N SER A 289 7.70 7.65 18.89
CA SER A 289 7.09 8.97 18.67
C SER A 289 6.38 9.07 17.32
N LEU A 290 6.93 8.47 16.27
CA LEU A 290 6.32 8.44 14.95
C LEU A 290 5.00 7.65 14.95
N ALA A 291 4.95 6.49 15.60
CA ALA A 291 3.74 5.67 15.68
C ALA A 291 2.60 6.43 16.39
N SER A 292 2.88 7.06 17.54
CA SER A 292 1.90 7.89 18.23
C SER A 292 1.48 9.09 17.38
N GLY A 293 2.44 9.82 16.80
CA GLY A 293 2.19 11.03 15.99
C GLY A 293 1.44 10.77 14.69
N LYS A 294 1.51 9.56 14.12
CA LYS A 294 0.81 9.19 12.88
C LYS A 294 -0.58 8.58 13.09
N SER A 295 -1.04 8.42 14.33
CA SER A 295 -2.34 7.79 14.60
C SER A 295 -3.52 8.54 13.95
N SER A 296 -3.59 9.87 14.10
CA SER A 296 -4.68 10.66 13.51
C SER A 296 -4.64 10.68 11.98
N TRP A 297 -3.43 10.85 11.43
CA TRP A 297 -3.21 10.81 9.98
C TRP A 297 -3.59 9.45 9.40
N PHE A 298 -3.20 8.35 10.04
CA PHE A 298 -3.51 7.00 9.57
C PHE A 298 -5.03 6.74 9.55
N ARG A 299 -5.77 7.20 10.59
CA ARG A 299 -7.23 7.13 10.60
C ARG A 299 -7.87 7.95 9.48
N GLN A 300 -7.28 9.10 9.14
CA GLN A 300 -7.77 9.91 8.02
C GLN A 300 -7.57 9.18 6.69
N CYS A 301 -6.39 8.59 6.47
CA CYS A 301 -6.13 7.80 5.27
C CYS A 301 -7.06 6.59 5.17
N GLU A 302 -7.34 5.91 6.28
CA GLU A 302 -8.33 4.84 6.32
C GLU A 302 -9.72 5.34 5.93
N LYS A 303 -10.20 6.42 6.53
CA LYS A 303 -11.51 6.97 6.19
C LYS A 303 -11.60 7.31 4.70
N GLN A 304 -10.58 7.99 4.17
CA GLN A 304 -10.51 8.29 2.74
C GLN A 304 -10.51 7.03 1.87
N TYR A 305 -9.89 5.96 2.35
CA TYR A 305 -9.82 4.68 1.65
C TYR A 305 -11.16 3.93 1.63
N GLU A 306 -11.93 3.99 2.72
CA GLU A 306 -13.28 3.41 2.79
C GLU A 306 -14.33 4.21 1.99
N ASP A 307 -14.10 5.51 1.81
CA ASP A 307 -14.98 6.41 1.05
C ASP A 307 -14.79 6.28 -0.49
N LEU A 308 -13.88 5.42 -0.95
CA LEU A 308 -13.57 5.18 -2.38
C LEU A 308 -14.54 4.23 -3.09
#